data_AF-A0A7Y9YB91-F1
#
_entry.id   AF-A0A7Y9YB91-F1
#
_cell.length_a   1.000
_cell.length_b   1.000
_cell.length_c   1.000
_cell.angle_alpha   90.00
_cell.angle_beta   90.00
_cell.angle_gamma   90.00
#
_symmetry.space_group_name_H-M   'P 1'
#
loop_
_entity.id
_entity.type
_entity.pdbx_description
1 polymer ?
#
loop_
_entity_poly.entity_id
_entity_poly.type
_entity_poly.pdbx_seq_one_letter_code
_entity_poly.pdbx_strand_id
1 'polypeptide(L)'
;MDPEDAAELTLVDELAGELVRHIGAASDEIASLHVHNASSKRLQDHFATLLRDRLGFEEEVVLTPQDGLVTRARPDFFYRFDSRRGILAEVERGGTTTNNHDLKDLWKAHISVDAQHLFLIVPNHNWREDGTPREKPFPLVARRMGAFFGDPRREVDVISVNVFGY
;
A
#
# COMPACT_ATOMS: atom_id res chain seq x y z
N MET A 1 -18.46 14.17 -7.06
CA MET A 1 -18.12 12.78 -6.78
C MET A 1 -19.32 11.95 -7.19
N ASP A 2 -19.12 10.97 -8.06
CA ASP A 2 -20.16 10.06 -8.51
C ASP A 2 -20.67 9.24 -7.31
N PRO A 3 -21.97 8.91 -7.20
CA PRO A 3 -22.47 7.94 -6.23
C PRO A 3 -21.69 6.62 -6.18
N GLU A 4 -21.18 6.15 -7.32
CA GLU A 4 -20.33 4.94 -7.38
C GLU A 4 -19.00 5.16 -6.65
N ASP A 5 -18.30 6.27 -6.94
CA ASP A 5 -17.05 6.64 -6.25
C ASP A 5 -17.27 6.78 -4.73
N ALA A 6 -18.42 7.27 -4.30
CA ALA A 6 -18.74 7.45 -2.87
C ALA A 6 -18.95 6.11 -2.15
N ALA A 7 -19.58 5.13 -2.82
CA ALA A 7 -19.73 3.77 -2.28
C ALA A 7 -18.39 3.04 -2.22
N GLU A 8 -17.57 3.19 -3.27
CA GLU A 8 -16.19 2.65 -3.32
C GLU A 8 -15.35 3.22 -2.16
N LEU A 9 -15.36 4.53 -1.97
CA LEU A 9 -14.62 5.17 -0.87
C LEU A 9 -15.09 4.71 0.50
N THR A 10 -16.39 4.47 0.69
CA THR A 10 -16.91 3.93 1.95
C THR A 10 -16.33 2.54 2.25
N LEU A 11 -16.31 1.65 1.26
CA LEU A 11 -15.70 0.32 1.40
C LEU A 11 -14.19 0.41 1.65
N VAL A 12 -13.50 1.29 0.93
CA VAL A 12 -12.06 1.54 1.10
C VAL A 12 -11.77 2.01 2.53
N ASP A 13 -12.58 2.93 3.07
CA ASP A 13 -12.45 3.43 4.44
C ASP A 13 -12.72 2.32 5.48
N GLU A 14 -13.69 1.44 5.23
CA GLU A 14 -13.96 0.27 6.09
C GLU A 14 -12.75 -0.68 6.15
N LEU A 15 -12.20 -1.05 4.99
CA LEU A 15 -11.01 -1.91 4.89
C LEU A 15 -9.77 -1.23 5.51
N ALA A 16 -9.58 0.06 5.27
CA ALA A 16 -8.52 0.84 5.88
C ALA A 16 -8.67 0.86 7.42
N GLY A 17 -9.89 1.03 7.93
CA GLY A 17 -10.19 1.00 9.35
C GLY A 17 -9.88 -0.36 9.99
N GLU A 18 -10.18 -1.47 9.31
CA GLU A 18 -9.80 -2.81 9.77
C GLU A 18 -8.29 -3.03 9.81
N LEU A 19 -7.57 -2.58 8.78
CA LEU A 19 -6.12 -2.65 8.73
C LEU A 19 -5.47 -1.84 9.86
N VAL A 20 -5.95 -0.63 10.13
CA VAL A 20 -5.49 0.20 11.27
C VAL A 20 -5.74 -0.50 12.60
N ARG A 21 -6.95 -1.07 12.80
CA ARG A 21 -7.26 -1.83 14.03
C ARG A 21 -6.33 -3.02 14.22
N HIS A 22 -6.03 -3.76 13.14
CA HIS A 22 -5.09 -4.88 13.22
C HIS A 22 -3.68 -4.43 13.55
N ILE A 23 -3.14 -3.43 12.86
CA ILE A 23 -1.80 -2.88 13.13
C ILE A 23 -1.69 -2.45 14.59
N GLY A 24 -2.70 -1.77 15.13
CA GLY A 24 -2.74 -1.38 16.53
C GLY A 24 -2.80 -2.57 17.50
N ALA A 25 -3.58 -3.61 17.18
CA ALA A 25 -3.71 -4.79 18.02
C ALA A 25 -2.47 -5.71 17.98
N ALA A 26 -1.75 -5.74 16.86
CA ALA A 26 -0.57 -6.56 16.62
C ALA A 26 0.75 -5.77 16.76
N SER A 27 0.74 -4.58 17.34
CA SER A 27 1.90 -3.67 17.35
C SER A 27 3.15 -4.31 17.94
N ASP A 28 3.01 -5.05 19.05
CA ASP A 28 4.13 -5.71 19.73
C ASP A 28 4.70 -6.86 18.90
N GLU A 29 3.83 -7.62 18.23
CA GLU A 29 4.23 -8.69 17.32
C GLU A 29 4.98 -8.09 16.12
N ILE A 30 4.41 -7.08 15.47
CA ILE A 30 5.00 -6.39 14.32
C ILE A 30 6.36 -5.77 14.71
N ALA A 31 6.45 -5.11 15.86
CA ALA A 31 7.71 -4.55 16.36
C ALA A 31 8.78 -5.62 16.58
N SER A 32 8.40 -6.81 17.04
CA SER A 32 9.33 -7.95 17.20
C SER A 32 9.83 -8.51 15.87
N LEU A 33 9.02 -8.39 14.80
CA LEU A 33 9.37 -8.79 13.44
C LEU A 33 10.20 -7.71 12.72
N HIS A 34 10.04 -6.45 13.10
CA HIS A 34 10.66 -5.28 12.48
C HIS A 34 11.96 -4.84 13.20
N VAL A 35 12.92 -5.75 13.29
CA VAL A 35 14.26 -5.48 13.84
C VAL A 35 15.33 -5.44 12.74
N HIS A 36 16.46 -4.78 13.00
CA HIS A 36 17.56 -4.68 12.04
C HIS A 36 18.03 -6.10 11.60
N ASN A 37 18.17 -6.32 10.29
CA ASN A 37 18.45 -7.63 9.66
C ASN A 37 17.39 -8.73 9.88
N ALA A 38 16.20 -8.42 10.39
CA ALA A 38 15.10 -9.39 10.43
C ALA A 38 14.74 -9.88 9.03
N SER A 39 14.27 -11.12 8.94
CA SER A 39 13.77 -11.66 7.68
C SER A 39 12.57 -10.84 7.21
N SER A 40 12.79 -10.08 6.14
CA SER A 40 11.79 -9.25 5.47
C SER A 40 10.56 -10.05 4.99
N LYS A 41 10.71 -11.37 4.85
CA LYS A 41 9.65 -12.31 4.52
C LYS A 41 8.65 -12.49 5.68
N ARG A 42 9.09 -12.55 6.94
CA ARG A 42 8.16 -12.80 8.07
C ARG A 42 7.17 -11.67 8.26
N LEU A 43 7.64 -10.43 8.08
CA LEU A 43 6.78 -9.25 8.15
C LEU A 43 5.80 -9.21 6.97
N GLN A 44 6.28 -9.56 5.77
CA GLN A 44 5.42 -9.69 4.60
C GLN A 44 4.36 -10.79 4.80
N ASP A 45 4.74 -11.96 5.31
CA ASP A 45 3.82 -13.08 5.60
C ASP A 45 2.77 -12.71 6.67
N HIS A 46 3.14 -11.91 7.67
CA HIS A 46 2.20 -11.40 8.69
C HIS A 46 1.11 -10.52 8.04
N PHE A 47 1.51 -9.56 7.21
CA PHE A 47 0.55 -8.72 6.48
C PHE A 47 -0.20 -9.49 5.39
N ALA A 48 0.42 -10.48 4.74
CA ALA A 48 -0.21 -11.34 3.75
C ALA A 48 -1.39 -12.11 4.36
N THR A 49 -1.17 -12.70 5.53
CA THR A 49 -2.19 -13.44 6.27
C THR A 49 -3.37 -12.54 6.61
N LEU A 50 -3.12 -11.31 7.09
CA LEU A 50 -4.17 -10.34 7.37
C LEU A 50 -4.96 -9.96 6.10
N LEU A 51 -4.25 -9.53 5.06
CA LEU A 51 -4.84 -9.01 3.83
C LEU A 51 -5.70 -10.08 3.16
N ARG A 52 -5.22 -11.32 3.12
CA ARG A 52 -5.96 -12.44 2.52
C ARG A 52 -7.08 -12.94 3.40
N ASP A 53 -6.75 -13.39 4.61
CA ASP A 53 -7.65 -14.23 5.40
C ASP A 53 -8.73 -13.42 6.11
N ARG A 54 -8.52 -12.10 6.28
CA ARG A 54 -9.50 -11.21 6.92
C ARG A 54 -10.05 -10.16 5.98
N LEU A 55 -9.20 -9.53 5.18
CA LEU A 55 -9.60 -8.40 4.33
C LEU A 55 -9.99 -8.83 2.90
N GLY A 56 -9.82 -10.10 2.54
CA GLY A 56 -10.27 -10.65 1.25
C GLY A 56 -9.42 -10.24 0.05
N PHE A 57 -8.19 -9.78 0.25
CA PHE A 57 -7.25 -9.52 -0.84
C PHE A 57 -6.73 -10.83 -1.44
N GLU A 58 -6.48 -10.82 -2.74
CA GLU A 58 -5.78 -11.87 -3.46
C GLU A 58 -4.27 -11.53 -3.54
N GLU A 59 -3.41 -12.54 -3.53
CA GLU A 59 -1.95 -12.39 -3.58
C GLU A 59 -1.42 -12.68 -4.99
N GLU A 60 -0.38 -11.96 -5.42
CA GLU A 60 0.33 -12.17 -6.69
C GLU A 60 -0.57 -12.20 -7.95
N VAL A 61 -1.63 -11.40 -7.98
CA VAL A 61 -2.50 -11.30 -9.15
C VAL A 61 -1.79 -10.57 -10.27
N VAL A 62 -1.73 -11.22 -11.44
CA VAL A 62 -1.27 -10.57 -12.66
C VAL A 62 -2.41 -9.69 -13.17
N LEU A 63 -2.25 -8.37 -13.06
CA LEU A 63 -3.23 -7.41 -13.56
C LEU A 63 -3.41 -7.54 -15.08
N THR A 64 -4.59 -7.09 -15.54
CA THR A 64 -4.96 -7.05 -16.96
C THR A 64 -3.88 -6.27 -17.72
N PRO A 65 -3.29 -6.85 -18.78
CA PRO A 65 -2.29 -6.14 -19.58
C PRO A 65 -2.88 -4.86 -20.17
N GLN A 66 -2.15 -3.76 -20.05
CA GLN A 66 -2.49 -2.52 -20.74
C GLN A 66 -1.83 -2.48 -22.12
N ASP A 67 -2.58 -1.99 -23.11
CA ASP A 67 -2.08 -1.76 -24.45
C ASP A 67 -0.90 -0.78 -24.44
N GLY A 68 0.22 -1.18 -25.03
CA GLY A 68 1.43 -0.35 -25.14
C GLY A 68 2.42 -0.47 -23.98
N LEU A 69 2.10 -1.22 -22.91
CA LEU A 69 3.03 -1.53 -21.82
C LEU A 69 3.49 -2.99 -21.90
N VAL A 70 4.80 -3.20 -21.95
CA VAL A 70 5.41 -4.54 -22.08
C VAL A 70 5.33 -5.33 -20.77
N THR A 71 5.23 -4.65 -19.63
CA THR A 71 5.29 -5.26 -18.30
C THR A 71 3.91 -5.32 -17.66
N ARG A 72 3.55 -6.50 -17.12
CA ARG A 72 2.40 -6.63 -16.23
C ARG A 72 2.81 -6.21 -14.83
N ALA A 73 2.16 -5.18 -14.29
CA ALA A 73 2.35 -4.83 -12.89
C ALA A 73 1.87 -5.99 -12.01
N ARG A 74 2.70 -6.38 -11.05
CA ARG A 74 2.37 -7.37 -10.03
C ARG A 74 2.39 -6.63 -8.69
N PRO A 75 1.22 -6.28 -8.14
CA PRO A 75 1.16 -5.83 -6.76
C PRO A 75 1.44 -7.03 -5.83
N ASP A 76 1.88 -6.76 -4.60
CA ASP A 76 1.91 -7.79 -3.58
C ASP A 76 0.49 -8.36 -3.36
N PHE A 77 -0.51 -7.47 -3.26
CA PHE A 77 -1.91 -7.84 -3.04
C PHE A 77 -2.88 -7.00 -3.87
N PHE A 78 -4.03 -7.59 -4.19
CA PHE A 78 -5.09 -6.95 -4.96
C PHE A 78 -6.47 -7.27 -4.37
N TYR A 79 -7.28 -6.24 -4.13
CA TYR A 79 -8.69 -6.40 -3.79
C TYR A 79 -9.54 -5.92 -4.96
N ARG A 80 -10.43 -6.79 -5.45
CA ARG A 80 -11.28 -6.50 -6.59
C ARG A 80 -12.67 -6.06 -6.13
N PHE A 81 -13.12 -4.87 -6.55
CA PHE A 81 -14.53 -4.47 -6.41
C PHE A 81 -15.35 -5.09 -7.52
N ASP A 82 -14.86 -4.96 -8.76
CA ASP A 82 -15.50 -5.47 -9.98
C ASP A 82 -14.48 -5.74 -11.10
N SER A 83 -14.92 -5.86 -12.35
CA SER A 83 -14.04 -6.15 -13.49
C SER A 83 -12.97 -5.08 -13.81
N ARG A 84 -13.04 -3.86 -13.27
CA ARG A 84 -12.16 -2.72 -13.61
C ARG A 84 -11.79 -1.81 -12.42
N ARG A 85 -12.26 -2.14 -11.21
CA ARG A 85 -12.03 -1.33 -10.01
C ARG A 85 -11.49 -2.19 -8.88
N GLY A 86 -10.67 -1.58 -8.04
CA GLY A 86 -10.05 -2.27 -6.92
C GLY A 86 -8.95 -1.49 -6.21
N ILE A 87 -8.29 -2.19 -5.30
CA ILE A 87 -7.24 -1.69 -4.42
C ILE A 87 -5.96 -2.48 -4.69
N LEU A 88 -4.88 -1.80 -5.06
CA LEU A 88 -3.54 -2.37 -4.95
C LEU A 88 -3.05 -2.20 -3.52
N ALA A 89 -2.47 -3.24 -2.92
CA ALA A 89 -1.82 -3.12 -1.62
C ALA A 89 -0.37 -3.61 -1.69
N GLU A 90 0.56 -2.80 -1.19
CA GLU A 90 2.00 -3.04 -1.22
C GLU A 90 2.57 -2.97 0.20
N VAL A 91 3.35 -3.99 0.58
CA VAL A 91 3.96 -4.09 1.90
C VAL A 91 5.45 -3.78 1.80
N GLU A 92 5.83 -2.69 2.42
CA GLU A 92 7.11 -2.06 2.23
C GLU A 92 8.05 -2.33 3.42
N ARG A 93 9.29 -2.74 3.11
CA ARG A 93 10.18 -3.46 4.05
C ARG A 93 11.43 -2.66 4.42
N GLY A 94 11.32 -1.34 4.43
CA GLY A 94 12.38 -0.41 4.86
C GLY A 94 13.25 0.19 3.74
N GLY A 95 13.03 -0.17 2.47
CA GLY A 95 13.69 0.44 1.30
C GLY A 95 12.85 1.50 0.55
N THR A 96 11.64 1.75 1.04
CA THR A 96 10.52 2.41 0.34
C THR A 96 10.88 3.75 -0.27
N THR A 97 11.58 4.57 0.51
CA THR A 97 11.94 5.95 0.18
C THR A 97 13.30 6.06 -0.48
N THR A 98 14.22 5.12 -0.20
CA THR A 98 15.57 5.12 -0.77
C THR A 98 15.54 4.77 -2.27
N ASN A 99 14.59 3.92 -2.70
CA ASN A 99 14.46 3.48 -4.10
C ASN A 99 13.20 4.00 -4.81
N ASN A 100 12.48 4.97 -4.22
CA ASN A 100 11.23 5.51 -4.77
C ASN A 100 10.17 4.43 -5.09
N HIS A 101 10.09 3.37 -4.27
CA HIS A 101 9.09 2.33 -4.49
C HIS A 101 7.68 2.89 -4.34
N ASP A 102 7.46 3.78 -3.38
CA ASP A 102 6.21 4.53 -3.21
C ASP A 102 5.72 5.18 -4.51
N LEU A 103 6.61 5.86 -5.25
CA LEU A 103 6.28 6.48 -6.53
C LEU A 103 6.05 5.45 -7.63
N LYS A 104 6.81 4.35 -7.63
CA LYS A 104 6.63 3.24 -8.57
C LYS A 104 5.26 2.58 -8.37
N ASP A 105 4.84 2.38 -7.13
CA ASP A 105 3.58 1.74 -6.80
C ASP A 105 2.39 2.66 -7.06
N LEU A 106 2.55 3.98 -6.84
CA LEU A 106 1.60 4.97 -7.33
C LEU A 106 1.47 4.91 -8.86
N TRP A 107 2.57 4.80 -9.58
CA TRP A 107 2.54 4.67 -11.04
C TRP A 107 1.83 3.39 -11.49
N LYS A 108 2.01 2.27 -10.78
CA LYS A 108 1.25 1.03 -11.05
C LYS A 108 -0.26 1.26 -10.92
N ALA A 109 -0.69 1.93 -9.85
CA ALA A 109 -2.11 2.23 -9.63
C ALA A 109 -2.64 3.20 -10.70
N HIS A 110 -1.90 4.27 -10.99
CA HIS A 110 -2.28 5.27 -11.98
C HIS A 110 -2.50 4.67 -13.38
N ILE A 111 -1.67 3.71 -13.78
CA ILE A 111 -1.79 3.02 -15.05
C ILE A 111 -2.56 1.70 -14.91
N SER A 112 -3.28 1.44 -13.82
CA SER A 112 -4.06 0.20 -13.73
C SER A 112 -5.45 0.42 -14.30
N VAL A 113 -5.89 -0.48 -15.17
CA VAL A 113 -7.32 -0.54 -15.56
C VAL A 113 -8.18 -1.30 -14.54
N ASP A 114 -7.55 -1.95 -13.56
CA ASP A 114 -8.22 -2.82 -12.60
C ASP A 114 -8.27 -2.21 -11.19
N ALA A 115 -7.58 -1.07 -10.95
CA ALA A 115 -7.43 -0.50 -9.62
C ALA A 115 -7.19 1.01 -9.65
N GLN A 116 -7.91 1.76 -8.81
CA GLN A 116 -7.77 3.21 -8.66
C GLN A 116 -7.52 3.61 -7.20
N HIS A 117 -7.36 2.62 -6.32
CA HIS A 117 -6.99 2.83 -4.93
C HIS A 117 -5.67 2.13 -4.62
N LEU A 118 -4.88 2.74 -3.73
CA LEU A 118 -3.58 2.21 -3.35
C LEU A 118 -3.43 2.22 -1.83
N PHE A 119 -3.07 1.07 -1.26
CA PHE A 119 -2.68 0.88 0.13
C PHE A 119 -1.16 0.71 0.20
N LEU A 120 -0.49 1.60 0.93
CA LEU A 120 0.95 1.52 1.20
C LEU A 120 1.18 1.23 2.68
N ILE A 121 1.68 0.05 3.01
CA ILE A 121 1.95 -0.36 4.39
C ILE A 121 3.45 -0.19 4.63
N VAL A 122 3.83 0.85 5.36
CA VAL A 122 5.21 1.31 5.52
C VAL A 122 5.61 1.40 6.99
N PRO A 123 6.90 1.21 7.34
CA PRO A 123 7.31 1.33 8.72
C PRO A 123 7.28 2.79 9.19
N ASN A 124 6.93 2.98 10.46
CA ASN A 124 7.03 4.28 11.13
C ASN A 124 8.49 4.74 11.19
N HIS A 125 9.39 3.82 11.56
CA HIS A 125 10.84 4.04 11.66
C HIS A 125 11.61 2.89 11.02
N ASN A 126 12.70 3.22 10.34
CA ASN A 126 13.75 2.24 10.04
C ASN A 126 14.85 2.36 11.08
N TRP A 127 15.37 1.22 11.53
CA TRP A 127 16.35 1.16 12.61
C TRP A 127 17.75 0.91 12.07
N ARG A 128 18.75 1.48 12.74
CA ARG A 128 20.17 1.14 12.56
C ARG A 128 20.51 -0.11 13.39
N GLU A 129 21.70 -0.66 13.17
CA GLU A 129 22.22 -1.79 13.93
C GLU A 129 22.31 -1.50 15.45
N ASP A 130 22.60 -0.25 15.82
CA ASP A 130 22.65 0.21 17.21
C ASP A 130 21.26 0.51 17.83
N GLY A 131 20.18 0.20 17.11
CA GLY A 131 18.81 0.44 17.56
C GLY A 131 18.36 1.90 17.50
N THR A 132 19.17 2.82 16.95
CA THR A 132 18.75 4.21 16.76
C THR A 132 17.93 4.38 15.46
N PRO A 133 16.95 5.30 15.42
CA PRO A 133 16.15 5.52 14.22
C PRO A 133 16.99 6.14 13.10
N ARG A 134 16.99 5.52 11.93
CA ARG A 134 17.67 5.96 10.70
C ARG A 134 16.82 6.97 9.93
N GLU A 135 15.55 6.63 9.70
CA GLU A 135 14.60 7.43 8.92
C GLU A 135 13.17 7.20 9.38
N LYS A 136 12.27 8.09 8.95
CA LYS A 136 10.83 8.01 9.23
C LYS A 136 10.06 7.88 7.91
N PRO A 137 9.88 6.66 7.36
CA PRO A 137 9.27 6.47 6.05
C PRO A 137 7.82 6.94 5.99
N PHE A 138 6.99 6.57 6.98
CA PHE A 138 5.58 6.96 7.03
C PHE A 138 5.30 8.45 6.72
N PRO A 139 5.83 9.44 7.47
CA PRO A 139 5.55 10.85 7.19
C PRO A 139 6.13 11.33 5.85
N LEU A 140 7.22 10.71 5.37
CA LEU A 140 7.80 11.04 4.08
C LEU A 140 6.90 10.56 2.93
N VAL A 141 6.45 9.31 2.97
CA VAL A 141 5.56 8.70 1.98
C VAL A 141 4.22 9.43 1.96
N ALA A 142 3.60 9.66 3.13
CA ALA A 142 2.33 10.40 3.22
C ALA A 142 2.42 11.79 2.57
N ARG A 143 3.53 12.53 2.82
CA ARG A 143 3.77 13.83 2.18
C ARG A 143 3.94 13.72 0.66
N ARG A 144 4.64 12.70 0.17
CA ARG A 144 4.87 12.50 -1.28
C ARG A 144 3.57 12.11 -1.99
N MET A 145 2.79 11.19 -1.43
CA MET A 145 1.50 10.79 -1.98
C MET A 145 0.52 11.97 -2.01
N GLY A 146 0.46 12.75 -0.92
CA GLY A 146 -0.38 13.94 -0.86
C GLY A 146 -0.07 14.99 -1.93
N ALA A 147 1.12 14.98 -2.54
CA ALA A 147 1.48 15.92 -3.59
C ALA A 147 0.75 15.67 -4.92
N PHE A 148 0.12 14.52 -5.11
CA PHE A 148 -0.64 14.14 -6.32
C PHE A 148 -2.13 14.44 -6.22
N PHE A 149 -2.60 15.06 -5.12
CA PHE A 149 -4.01 15.38 -4.90
C PHE A 149 -4.20 16.89 -4.73
N GLY A 150 -5.23 17.44 -5.37
CA GLY A 150 -5.67 18.83 -5.21
C GLY A 150 -4.94 19.88 -6.05
N ASP A 151 -4.07 19.46 -6.97
CA ASP A 151 -3.46 20.32 -7.97
C ASP A 151 -3.61 19.66 -9.35
N PRO A 152 -4.40 20.24 -10.28
CA PRO A 152 -4.66 19.66 -11.59
C PRO A 152 -3.41 19.35 -12.42
N ARG A 153 -2.27 20.01 -12.14
CA ARG A 153 -1.00 19.72 -12.83
C ARG A 153 -0.34 18.42 -12.37
N ARG A 154 -0.65 17.98 -11.15
CA ARG A 154 -0.04 16.83 -10.47
C ARG A 154 -1.00 15.66 -10.29
N GLU A 155 -2.29 15.88 -10.52
CA GLU A 155 -3.31 14.84 -10.43
C GLU A 155 -2.98 13.66 -11.34
N VAL A 156 -3.22 12.47 -10.79
CA VAL A 156 -3.09 11.17 -11.42
C VAL A 156 -4.46 10.50 -11.40
N ASP A 157 -4.65 9.52 -12.26
CA ASP A 157 -5.81 8.63 -12.29
C ASP A 157 -5.78 7.62 -11.11
N VAL A 158 -5.82 8.15 -9.89
CA VAL A 158 -5.89 7.42 -8.63
C VAL A 158 -6.88 8.17 -7.74
N ILE A 159 -7.93 7.48 -7.28
CA ILE A 159 -9.00 8.06 -6.47
C ILE A 159 -8.55 8.26 -5.02
N SER A 160 -7.82 7.28 -4.45
CA SER A 160 -7.31 7.40 -3.09
C SER A 160 -5.99 6.68 -2.89
N VAL A 161 -5.13 7.25 -2.04
CA VAL A 161 -3.97 6.55 -1.48
C VAL A 161 -4.10 6.54 0.04
N ASN A 162 -4.08 5.36 0.64
CA ASN A 162 -4.07 5.17 2.08
C ASN A 162 -2.69 4.67 2.50
N VAL A 163 -2.04 5.43 3.39
CA VAL A 163 -0.71 5.09 3.90
C VAL A 163 -0.86 4.63 5.34
N PHE A 164 -0.34 3.46 5.65
CA PHE A 164 -0.42 2.83 6.98
C PHE A 164 0.98 2.74 7.58
N GLY A 165 1.14 3.29 8.78
CA GLY A 165 2.38 3.22 9.56
C GLY A 165 2.32 2.05 10.52
N TYR A 166 3.31 1.15 10.47
CA TYR A 166 3.48 0.07 11.47
C TYR A 166 4.75 0.23 12.30
#